data_AF-A0A6P8TJL9-F1
#
_entry.id   AF-A0A6P8TJL9-F1
#
_cell.length_a   1.000
_cell.length_b   1.000
_cell.length_c   1.000
_cell.angle_alpha   90.00
_cell.angle_beta   90.00
_cell.angle_gamma   90.00
#
_symmetry.space_group_name_H-M   'P 1'
#
loop_
_entity.id
_entity.type
_entity.pdbx_description
1 polymer ?
#
loop_
_entity_poly.entity_id
_entity_poly.type
_entity_poly.pdbx_seq_one_letter_code
_entity_poly.pdbx_strand_id
1 'polypeptide(L)'
;MIEADIVMRGRDPKEPIMAHPPDTESDITLKEWLEKVKEYNKGIKLDFKSMEAVFPSVVLLEEMLTQPSCPLWINADILSGPGGKATPLEPQAFLSAVRTLPTHAVLSLGWTTGWTAGIDNAGYSWNMVRVMEEICRDLKHPVTFAVRAALLAQSLSQLTWLLQQSHRYTLTVWTGQEDTLILQDLLPYRKEFDISRIYYDLPDSQRTELSMTRQDKHI
;
A
#
# COMPACT_ATOMS: atom_id res chain seq x y z
N MET A 1 8.27 -8.46 -5.61
CA MET A 1 8.57 -7.02 -5.51
C MET A 1 9.55 -6.86 -4.37
N ILE A 2 10.46 -5.89 -4.43
CA ILE A 2 11.31 -5.53 -3.30
C ILE A 2 10.74 -4.23 -2.74
N GLU A 3 10.57 -4.19 -1.44
CA GLU A 3 9.94 -3.08 -0.72
C GLU A 3 10.96 -2.34 0.14
N ALA A 4 10.74 -1.04 0.30
CA ALA A 4 11.51 -0.16 1.17
C ALA A 4 10.59 0.82 1.90
N ASP A 5 10.65 0.83 3.23
CA ASP A 5 10.06 1.91 4.04
C ASP A 5 10.94 3.16 3.93
N ILE A 6 10.35 4.30 3.58
CA ILE A 6 11.08 5.52 3.26
C ILE A 6 10.76 6.62 4.27
N VAL A 7 11.81 7.10 4.93
CA VAL A 7 11.80 8.29 5.79
C VAL A 7 12.89 9.29 5.37
N MET A 8 12.74 10.54 5.80
CA MET A 8 13.79 11.54 5.68
C MET A 8 14.76 11.38 6.85
N ARG A 9 16.07 11.36 6.58
CA ARG A 9 17.10 11.26 7.63
C ARG A 9 16.94 12.39 8.65
N GLY A 10 17.06 12.05 9.94
CA GLY A 10 16.91 13.00 11.05
C GLY A 10 17.99 14.08 11.07
N ARG A 11 19.22 13.75 10.65
CA ARG A 11 20.41 14.62 10.65
C ARG A 11 20.96 14.88 9.25
N ASP A 12 21.93 15.79 9.16
CA ASP A 12 22.65 16.05 7.93
C ASP A 12 23.57 14.88 7.52
N PRO A 13 23.67 14.56 6.22
CA PRO A 13 22.91 15.17 5.12
C PRO A 13 21.43 14.75 5.14
N LYS A 14 20.51 15.72 4.94
CA LYS A 14 19.08 15.45 4.80
C LYS A 14 18.78 14.73 3.48
N GLU A 15 18.60 13.42 3.55
CA GLU A 15 18.34 12.56 2.40
C GLU A 15 17.31 11.45 2.71
N PRO A 16 16.60 10.90 1.71
CA PRO A 16 15.75 9.74 1.92
C PRO A 16 16.55 8.48 2.23
N ILE A 17 16.11 7.74 3.23
CA ILE A 17 16.75 6.53 3.73
C ILE A 17 15.74 5.40 3.90
N MET A 18 16.23 4.16 3.92
CA MET A 18 15.42 3.00 4.24
C MET A 18 15.29 2.81 5.75
N ALA A 19 14.17 3.22 6.33
CA ALA A 19 13.89 2.96 7.75
C ALA A 19 12.38 2.89 8.00
N HIS A 20 12.00 2.05 8.97
CA HIS A 20 10.62 1.93 9.44
C HIS A 20 10.47 2.62 10.80
N PRO A 21 9.51 3.55 10.99
CA PRO A 21 9.30 4.20 12.27
C PRO A 21 9.15 3.18 13.43
N PRO A 22 9.72 3.47 14.62
CA PRO A 22 10.26 4.75 15.05
C PRO A 22 11.70 5.04 14.60
N ASP A 23 12.32 4.17 13.80
CA ASP A 23 13.67 4.38 13.32
C ASP A 23 13.72 5.58 12.35
N THR A 24 14.69 6.46 12.56
CA THR A 24 14.90 7.69 11.78
C THR A 24 16.30 7.76 11.16
N GLU A 25 17.05 6.67 11.28
CA GLU A 25 18.41 6.50 10.79
C GLU A 25 18.55 5.13 10.14
N SER A 26 19.42 5.06 9.14
CA SER A 26 19.76 3.85 8.41
C SER A 26 21.14 4.02 7.79
N ASP A 27 21.84 2.91 7.61
CA ASP A 27 23.07 2.79 6.83
C ASP A 27 22.81 2.67 5.33
N ILE A 28 21.54 2.54 4.91
CA ILE A 28 21.14 2.42 3.51
C ILE A 28 20.33 3.65 3.09
N THR A 29 20.90 4.45 2.18
CA THR A 29 20.16 5.52 1.51
C THR A 29 19.21 4.95 0.46
N LEU A 30 18.14 5.68 0.14
CA LEU A 30 17.25 5.29 -0.97
C LEU A 30 18.03 5.22 -2.29
N LYS A 31 18.98 6.13 -2.52
CA LYS A 31 19.78 6.15 -3.75
C LYS A 31 20.60 4.87 -3.89
N GLU A 32 21.37 4.50 -2.86
CA GLU A 32 22.17 3.26 -2.86
C GLU A 32 21.29 2.03 -3.06
N TRP A 33 20.12 2.01 -2.41
CA TRP A 33 19.17 0.92 -2.57
C TRP A 33 18.65 0.82 -4.00
N LEU A 34 18.19 1.94 -4.60
CA LEU A 34 17.74 2.01 -5.99
C LEU A 34 18.84 1.57 -6.97
N GLU A 35 20.09 1.98 -6.72
CA GLU A 35 21.25 1.58 -7.51
C GLU A 35 21.50 0.09 -7.43
N LYS A 36 21.17 -0.54 -6.29
CA LYS A 36 21.33 -1.97 -6.11
C LYS A 36 20.18 -2.77 -6.71
N VAL A 37 18.93 -2.39 -6.46
CA VAL A 37 17.76 -3.17 -6.90
C VAL A 37 17.56 -3.17 -8.42
N LYS A 38 18.02 -2.12 -9.12
CA LYS A 38 17.97 -2.07 -10.60
C LYS A 38 18.73 -3.23 -11.26
N GLU A 39 19.70 -3.83 -10.57
CA GLU A 39 20.47 -4.98 -11.06
C GLU A 39 19.64 -6.29 -11.11
N TYR A 40 18.54 -6.38 -10.34
CA TYR A 40 17.83 -7.64 -10.11
C TYR A 40 16.53 -7.80 -10.93
N ASN A 41 16.18 -6.81 -11.77
CA ASN A 41 14.96 -6.77 -12.58
C ASN A 41 13.69 -7.21 -11.81
N LYS A 42 13.57 -6.75 -10.55
CA LYS A 42 12.38 -6.95 -9.71
C LYS A 42 11.59 -5.66 -9.64
N GLY A 43 10.27 -5.77 -9.52
CA GLY A 43 9.45 -4.58 -9.21
C GLY A 43 9.85 -3.96 -7.88
N ILE A 44 9.66 -2.65 -7.77
CA ILE A 44 10.00 -1.79 -6.65
C ILE A 44 8.71 -1.30 -5.98
N LYS A 45 8.63 -1.35 -4.65
CA LYS A 45 7.60 -0.72 -3.83
C LYS A 45 8.27 0.24 -2.85
N LEU A 46 7.95 1.53 -2.92
CA LEU A 46 8.38 2.50 -1.91
C LEU A 46 7.21 2.79 -0.98
N ASP A 47 7.37 2.54 0.31
CA ASP A 47 6.37 2.80 1.34
C ASP A 47 6.75 4.06 2.14
N PHE A 48 6.10 5.17 1.80
CA PHE A 48 6.42 6.47 2.39
C PHE A 48 5.83 6.60 3.79
N LYS A 49 6.72 6.84 4.75
CA LYS A 49 6.37 7.06 6.17
C LYS A 49 6.48 8.52 6.60
N SER A 50 7.02 9.39 5.73
CA SER A 50 7.14 10.82 5.99
C SER A 50 6.96 11.65 4.71
N MET A 51 6.26 12.78 4.82
CA MET A 51 6.07 13.71 3.68
C MET A 51 7.38 14.30 3.17
N GLU A 52 8.32 14.59 4.07
CA GLU A 52 9.61 15.21 3.73
C GLU A 52 10.43 14.36 2.75
N ALA A 53 10.28 13.04 2.79
CA ALA A 53 11.01 12.14 1.92
C ALA A 53 10.39 12.00 0.53
N VAL A 54 9.12 12.36 0.33
CA VAL A 54 8.37 12.07 -0.91
C VAL A 54 9.01 12.76 -2.10
N PHE A 55 9.13 14.09 -2.05
CA PHE A 55 9.65 14.86 -3.18
C PHE A 55 11.10 14.49 -3.55
N PRO A 56 12.06 14.43 -2.60
CA PRO A 56 13.43 14.02 -2.92
C PRO A 56 13.51 12.59 -3.47
N SER A 57 12.63 11.68 -3.01
CA SER A 57 12.59 10.31 -3.54
C SER A 57 12.05 10.25 -4.97
N VAL A 58 11.05 11.09 -5.31
CA VAL A 58 10.54 11.21 -6.68
C VAL A 58 11.62 11.71 -7.62
N VAL A 59 12.41 12.72 -7.22
CA VAL A 59 13.55 13.22 -8.00
C VAL A 59 14.55 12.09 -8.28
N LEU A 60 14.91 11.30 -7.25
CA LEU A 60 15.79 10.14 -7.43
C LEU A 60 15.20 9.10 -8.39
N LEU A 61 13.90 8.81 -8.28
CA LEU A 61 13.23 7.87 -9.18
C LEU A 61 13.27 8.35 -10.64
N GLU A 62 13.04 9.64 -10.89
CA GLU A 62 13.08 10.23 -12.24
C GLU A 62 14.48 10.17 -12.86
N GLU A 63 15.52 10.45 -12.06
CA GLU A 63 16.92 10.35 -12.50
C GLU A 63 17.31 8.91 -12.84
N MET A 64 16.85 7.95 -12.04
CA MET A 64 17.33 6.57 -12.08
C MET A 64 16.48 5.62 -12.94
N LEU A 65 15.20 5.94 -13.16
CA LEU A 65 14.24 5.09 -13.88
C LEU A 65 13.81 5.71 -15.23
N THR A 66 14.77 6.26 -15.97
CA THR A 66 14.55 6.84 -17.31
C THR A 66 13.98 5.85 -18.33
N GLN A 67 14.08 4.53 -18.08
CA GLN A 67 13.21 3.49 -18.67
C GLN A 67 12.89 2.42 -17.61
N PRO A 68 11.70 2.43 -16.97
CA PRO A 68 11.37 1.43 -15.99
C PRO A 68 11.14 0.09 -16.69
N SER A 69 12.12 -0.82 -16.64
CA SER A 69 11.93 -2.22 -17.08
C SER A 69 11.16 -3.03 -16.04
N CYS A 70 10.92 -2.46 -14.85
CA CYS A 70 10.29 -3.14 -13.72
C CYS A 70 9.06 -2.36 -13.18
N PRO A 71 8.07 -3.07 -12.62
CA PRO A 71 6.91 -2.41 -11.99
C PRO A 71 7.30 -1.49 -10.83
N LEU A 72 6.76 -0.28 -10.79
CA LEU A 72 6.96 0.69 -9.71
C LEU A 72 5.66 0.91 -8.94
N TRP A 73 5.70 0.72 -7.63
CA TRP A 73 4.60 0.93 -6.70
C TRP A 73 4.98 1.99 -5.69
N ILE A 74 4.08 2.97 -5.49
CA ILE A 74 4.27 4.09 -4.58
C ILE A 74 3.19 4.00 -3.51
N ASN A 75 3.57 3.56 -2.32
CA ASN A 75 2.68 3.30 -1.20
C ASN A 75 2.69 4.45 -0.18
N ALA A 76 1.51 4.83 0.30
CA ALA A 76 1.36 5.75 1.41
C ALA A 76 -0.02 5.64 2.07
N ASP A 77 -0.05 5.79 3.39
CA ASP A 77 -1.29 6.04 4.13
C ASP A 77 -1.61 7.54 4.10
N ILE A 78 -2.58 7.93 3.28
CA ILE A 78 -2.95 9.34 3.06
C ILE A 78 -4.24 9.73 3.78
N LEU A 79 -4.97 8.78 4.37
CA LEU A 79 -6.21 9.05 5.10
C LEU A 79 -6.21 8.39 6.47
N SER A 80 -6.97 8.94 7.41
CA SER A 80 -7.23 8.27 8.69
C SER A 80 -8.25 7.15 8.51
N GLY A 81 -7.91 5.95 8.98
CA GLY A 81 -8.73 4.75 8.90
C GLY A 81 -9.15 4.21 10.26
N PRO A 82 -9.80 3.04 10.27
CA PRO A 82 -10.30 2.45 11.51
C PRO A 82 -9.16 2.14 12.49
N GLY A 83 -9.32 2.57 13.74
CA GLY A 83 -8.34 2.36 14.80
C GLY A 83 -6.99 3.07 14.61
N GLY A 84 -6.81 3.82 13.51
CA GLY A 84 -5.56 4.50 13.19
C GLY A 84 -5.20 5.58 14.19
N LYS A 85 -3.96 5.56 14.69
CA LYS A 85 -3.41 6.58 15.60
C LYS A 85 -2.30 7.42 14.97
N ALA A 86 -1.67 6.90 13.91
CA ALA A 86 -0.66 7.63 13.17
C ALA A 86 -1.30 8.80 12.42
N THR A 87 -0.51 9.86 12.19
CA THR A 87 -0.93 10.96 11.33
C THR A 87 -0.71 10.52 9.87
N PRO A 88 -1.74 10.55 9.01
CA PRO A 88 -1.56 10.24 7.60
C PRO A 88 -0.72 11.30 6.89
N LEU A 89 -0.13 10.91 5.76
CA LEU A 89 0.50 11.84 4.83
C LEU A 89 -0.58 12.75 4.22
N GLU A 90 -0.24 14.02 3.96
CA GLU A 90 -1.21 14.97 3.42
C GLU A 90 -1.56 14.59 1.95
N PRO A 91 -2.83 14.27 1.64
CA PRO A 91 -3.22 13.73 0.34
C PRO A 91 -2.80 14.57 -0.85
N GLN A 92 -3.05 15.89 -0.81
CA GLN A 92 -2.85 16.74 -1.97
C GLN A 92 -1.38 16.93 -2.27
N ALA A 93 -0.56 17.19 -1.26
CA ALA A 93 0.89 17.29 -1.37
C ALA A 93 1.51 15.98 -1.85
N PHE A 94 1.07 14.84 -1.33
CA PHE A 94 1.55 13.53 -1.77
C PHE A 94 1.24 13.30 -3.25
N LEU A 95 -0.03 13.47 -3.65
CA LEU A 95 -0.47 13.25 -5.02
C LEU A 95 0.16 14.25 -6.01
N SER A 96 0.37 15.49 -5.59
CA SER A 96 1.07 16.49 -6.41
C SER A 96 2.53 16.11 -6.64
N ALA A 97 3.21 15.60 -5.61
CA ALA A 97 4.61 15.18 -5.70
C ALA A 97 4.80 13.96 -6.60
N VAL A 98 3.89 12.98 -6.55
CA VAL A 98 4.01 11.74 -7.35
C VAL A 98 3.40 11.85 -8.74
N ARG A 99 2.79 13.00 -9.09
CA ARG A 99 2.07 13.20 -10.36
C ARG A 99 2.97 13.04 -11.60
N THR A 100 4.24 13.39 -11.46
CA THR A 100 5.23 13.37 -12.56
C THR A 100 5.72 11.96 -12.88
N LEU A 101 5.49 10.99 -11.97
CA LEU A 101 5.87 9.61 -12.18
C LEU A 101 5.14 9.01 -13.40
N PRO A 102 5.74 8.00 -14.07
CA PRO A 102 5.15 7.36 -15.22
C PRO A 102 3.71 6.89 -14.98
N THR A 103 2.85 7.01 -15.99
CA THR A 103 1.42 6.69 -15.87
C THR A 103 1.13 5.22 -15.56
N HIS A 104 2.10 4.33 -15.75
CA HIS A 104 2.02 2.92 -15.39
C HIS A 104 2.52 2.60 -13.97
N ALA A 105 3.06 3.59 -13.24
CA ALA A 105 3.36 3.44 -11.82
C ALA A 105 2.04 3.26 -11.04
N VAL A 106 2.02 2.31 -10.12
CA VAL A 106 0.83 2.01 -9.31
C VAL A 106 0.88 2.82 -8.03
N LEU A 107 -0.18 3.57 -7.74
CA LEU A 107 -0.34 4.25 -6.46
C LEU A 107 -1.04 3.29 -5.50
N SER A 108 -0.35 2.90 -4.44
CA SER A 108 -0.87 2.07 -3.36
C SER A 108 -1.31 2.97 -2.21
N LEU A 109 -2.58 3.38 -2.23
CA LEU A 109 -3.11 4.41 -1.32
C LEU A 109 -3.87 3.75 -0.17
N GLY A 110 -3.46 4.06 1.05
CA GLY A 110 -3.96 3.42 2.24
C GLY A 110 -4.61 4.38 3.23
N TRP A 111 -5.00 3.78 4.35
CA TRP A 111 -5.39 4.50 5.53
C TRP A 111 -4.50 4.09 6.69
N THR A 112 -4.16 5.06 7.56
CA THR A 112 -3.58 4.71 8.85
C THR A 112 -4.59 3.87 9.61
N THR A 113 -4.21 2.67 10.02
CA THR A 113 -5.10 1.72 10.69
C THR A 113 -4.54 1.28 12.02
N GLY A 114 -5.41 0.76 12.88
CA GLY A 114 -5.02 0.09 14.11
C GLY A 114 -5.90 -1.12 14.33
N TRP A 115 -5.32 -2.11 14.99
CA TRP A 115 -6.01 -3.33 15.39
C TRP A 115 -5.70 -3.61 16.87
N THR A 116 -6.66 -4.18 17.59
CA THR A 116 -6.50 -4.56 18.99
C THR A 116 -7.08 -5.95 19.22
N ALA A 117 -6.31 -6.82 19.85
CA ALA A 117 -6.72 -8.18 20.15
C ALA A 117 -7.90 -8.21 21.13
N GLY A 118 -8.83 -9.16 20.90
CA GLY A 118 -9.93 -9.43 21.83
C GLY A 118 -11.07 -8.40 21.80
N ILE A 119 -11.07 -7.44 20.88
CA ILE A 119 -12.19 -6.52 20.66
C ILE A 119 -12.73 -6.62 19.23
N ASP A 120 -13.96 -6.17 19.03
CA ASP A 120 -14.54 -5.99 17.70
C ASP A 120 -13.91 -4.75 17.06
N ASN A 121 -13.06 -4.97 16.05
CA ASN A 121 -12.36 -3.90 15.36
C ASN A 121 -13.24 -3.39 14.22
N ALA A 122 -13.52 -2.08 14.22
CA ALA A 122 -14.32 -1.47 13.17
C ALA A 122 -13.66 -1.61 11.79
N GLY A 123 -14.48 -1.85 10.78
CA GLY A 123 -14.06 -1.82 9.38
C GLY A 123 -14.03 -0.42 8.76
N TYR A 124 -13.67 -0.37 7.48
CA TYR A 124 -13.71 0.84 6.66
C TYR A 124 -15.15 1.32 6.48
N SER A 125 -15.43 2.53 6.95
CA SER A 125 -16.77 3.12 6.87
C SER A 125 -17.10 3.64 5.45
N TRP A 126 -18.39 3.85 5.19
CA TRP A 126 -18.85 4.50 3.95
C TRP A 126 -18.21 5.87 3.70
N ASN A 127 -18.01 6.66 4.76
CA ASN A 127 -17.35 7.94 4.64
C ASN A 127 -15.88 7.78 4.20
N MET A 128 -15.16 6.82 4.79
CA MET A 128 -13.75 6.57 4.47
C MET A 128 -13.55 6.20 3.00
N VAL A 129 -14.37 5.30 2.47
CA VAL A 129 -14.24 4.88 1.06
C VAL A 129 -14.68 5.95 0.08
N ARG A 130 -15.67 6.79 0.43
CA ARG A 130 -16.11 7.91 -0.42
C ARG A 130 -15.06 9.02 -0.51
N VAL A 131 -14.43 9.37 0.62
CA VAL A 131 -13.32 10.34 0.63
C VAL A 131 -12.14 9.82 -0.20
N MET A 132 -11.80 8.53 -0.08
CA MET A 132 -10.75 7.93 -0.90
C MET A 132 -11.10 7.96 -2.40
N GLU A 133 -12.35 7.63 -2.76
CA GLU A 133 -12.84 7.72 -4.14
C GLU A 133 -12.74 9.14 -4.70
N GLU A 134 -13.19 10.15 -3.95
CA GLU A 134 -13.15 11.56 -4.35
C GLU A 134 -11.72 12.00 -4.68
N ILE A 135 -10.77 11.63 -3.83
CA ILE A 135 -9.34 11.90 -4.03
C ILE A 135 -8.80 11.18 -5.28
N CYS A 136 -9.24 9.95 -5.54
CA CYS A 136 -8.67 9.10 -6.56
C CYS A 136 -9.35 9.21 -7.94
N ARG A 137 -10.52 9.85 -8.03
CA ARG A 137 -11.38 9.85 -9.22
C ARG A 137 -10.65 10.33 -10.47
N ASP A 138 -9.94 11.45 -10.35
CA ASP A 138 -9.33 12.13 -11.48
C ASP A 138 -7.90 11.65 -11.81
N LEU A 139 -7.31 10.84 -10.93
CA LEU A 139 -5.99 10.26 -11.12
C LEU A 139 -5.93 9.44 -12.42
N LYS A 140 -4.77 9.43 -13.07
CA LYS A 140 -4.55 8.66 -14.31
C LYS A 140 -3.84 7.34 -14.06
N HIS A 141 -3.06 7.26 -12.99
CA HIS A 141 -2.37 6.05 -12.54
C HIS A 141 -3.36 4.94 -12.17
N PRO A 142 -2.96 3.66 -12.30
CA PRO A 142 -3.59 2.57 -11.57
C PRO A 142 -3.53 2.83 -10.06
N VAL A 143 -4.60 2.49 -9.35
CA VAL A 143 -4.67 2.66 -7.89
C VAL A 143 -5.01 1.32 -7.26
N THR A 144 -4.22 0.94 -6.27
CA THR A 144 -4.55 -0.16 -5.36
C THR A 144 -4.81 0.41 -3.98
N PHE A 145 -5.89 0.01 -3.33
CA PHE A 145 -6.20 0.48 -1.99
C PHE A 145 -5.58 -0.48 -0.96
N ALA A 146 -4.64 0.03 -0.17
CA ALA A 146 -3.97 -0.75 0.86
C ALA A 146 -4.92 -0.92 2.06
N VAL A 147 -5.39 -2.15 2.27
CA VAL A 147 -6.38 -2.50 3.28
C VAL A 147 -5.83 -3.57 4.24
N ARG A 148 -6.02 -3.35 5.54
CA ARG A 148 -5.59 -4.28 6.58
C ARG A 148 -6.55 -5.45 6.64
N ALA A 149 -6.02 -6.66 6.51
CA ALA A 149 -6.79 -7.90 6.39
C ALA A 149 -7.73 -8.13 7.58
N ALA A 150 -7.27 -7.81 8.80
CA ALA A 150 -8.03 -7.97 10.04
C ALA A 150 -9.29 -7.07 10.14
N LEU A 151 -9.48 -6.11 9.23
CA LEU A 151 -10.61 -5.17 9.23
C LEU A 151 -11.62 -5.46 8.10
N LEU A 152 -11.36 -6.47 7.28
CA LEU A 152 -12.12 -6.72 6.05
C LEU A 152 -13.49 -7.32 6.29
N ALA A 153 -13.67 -8.10 7.36
CA ALA A 153 -14.96 -8.74 7.67
C ALA A 153 -16.12 -7.73 7.71
N GLN A 154 -15.86 -6.54 8.24
CA GLN A 154 -16.84 -5.48 8.45
C GLN A 154 -16.98 -4.50 7.27
N SER A 155 -16.25 -4.72 6.17
CA SER A 155 -16.02 -3.69 5.14
C SER A 155 -16.40 -4.11 3.71
N LEU A 156 -17.00 -5.29 3.54
CA LEU A 156 -17.23 -5.87 2.20
C LEU A 156 -17.99 -4.91 1.31
N SER A 157 -19.17 -4.44 1.73
CA SER A 157 -20.00 -3.55 0.91
C SER A 157 -19.30 -2.23 0.54
N GLN A 158 -18.53 -1.66 1.46
CA GLN A 158 -17.82 -0.39 1.26
C GLN A 158 -16.69 -0.54 0.26
N LEU A 159 -15.85 -1.56 0.43
CA LEU A 159 -14.71 -1.83 -0.44
C LEU A 159 -15.17 -2.35 -1.81
N THR A 160 -16.27 -3.11 -1.85
CA THR A 160 -16.94 -3.47 -3.10
C THR A 160 -17.32 -2.25 -3.89
N TRP A 161 -18.07 -1.35 -3.26
CA TRP A 161 -18.52 -0.14 -3.92
C TRP A 161 -17.33 0.66 -4.43
N LEU A 162 -16.28 0.81 -3.63
CA LEU A 162 -15.06 1.53 -4.02
C LEU A 162 -14.44 0.92 -5.29
N LEU A 163 -14.29 -0.40 -5.36
CA LEU A 163 -13.75 -1.07 -6.54
C LEU A 163 -14.64 -0.94 -7.79
N GLN A 164 -15.95 -0.76 -7.63
CA GLN A 164 -16.85 -0.58 -8.78
C GLN A 164 -16.71 0.79 -9.45
N GLN A 165 -16.09 1.77 -8.78
CA GLN A 165 -15.99 3.15 -9.29
C GLN A 165 -15.00 3.29 -10.46
N SER A 166 -14.03 2.38 -10.59
CA SER A 166 -13.10 2.38 -11.71
C SER A 166 -12.50 1.01 -11.97
N HIS A 167 -12.28 0.68 -13.25
CA HIS A 167 -11.50 -0.50 -13.64
C HIS A 167 -10.01 -0.38 -13.26
N ARG A 168 -9.53 0.84 -12.99
CA ARG A 168 -8.16 1.11 -12.50
C ARG A 168 -7.96 0.74 -11.03
N TYR A 169 -9.05 0.47 -10.31
CA TYR A 169 -9.03 0.25 -8.87
C TYR A 169 -8.87 -1.22 -8.53
N THR A 170 -7.98 -1.49 -7.58
CA THR A 170 -7.66 -2.82 -7.04
C THR A 170 -7.49 -2.74 -5.52
N LEU A 171 -7.36 -3.89 -4.84
CA LEU A 171 -7.03 -3.94 -3.41
C LEU A 171 -5.66 -4.56 -3.21
N THR A 172 -4.91 -4.02 -2.25
CA THR A 172 -3.73 -4.68 -1.68
C THR A 172 -4.06 -5.02 -0.23
N VAL A 173 -4.26 -6.30 0.05
CA VAL A 173 -4.57 -6.81 1.38
C VAL A 173 -3.27 -7.11 2.12
N TRP A 174 -3.02 -6.40 3.21
CA TRP A 174 -1.83 -6.57 4.04
C TRP A 174 -2.17 -6.94 5.48
N THR A 175 -1.21 -7.48 6.23
CA THR A 175 -1.38 -7.82 7.65
C THR A 175 -0.22 -7.28 8.47
N GLY A 176 -0.52 -6.74 9.65
CA GLY A 176 0.50 -6.41 10.66
C GLY A 176 1.04 -7.68 11.34
N GLN A 177 2.20 -7.56 11.99
CA GLN A 177 2.84 -8.66 12.72
C GLN A 177 1.99 -9.19 13.87
N GLU A 178 1.27 -8.28 14.55
CA GLU A 178 0.42 -8.60 15.71
C GLU A 178 -1.04 -8.90 15.32
N ASP A 179 -1.40 -8.73 14.06
CA ASP A 179 -2.78 -8.92 13.61
C ASP A 179 -3.15 -10.41 13.65
N THR A 180 -4.35 -10.73 14.16
CA THR A 180 -4.93 -12.06 13.96
C THR A 180 -5.70 -12.09 12.65
N LEU A 181 -5.19 -12.83 11.66
CA LEU A 181 -5.85 -13.02 10.38
C LEU A 181 -6.78 -14.23 10.42
N ILE A 182 -8.07 -14.00 10.13
CA ILE A 182 -9.05 -15.06 9.87
C ILE A 182 -9.24 -15.16 8.35
N LEU A 183 -8.64 -16.17 7.73
CA LEU A 183 -8.66 -16.31 6.26
C LEU A 183 -10.08 -16.43 5.67
N GLN A 184 -11.04 -16.89 6.46
CA GLN A 184 -12.43 -17.02 6.05
C GLN A 184 -13.06 -15.66 5.71
N ASP A 185 -12.58 -14.58 6.33
CA ASP A 185 -13.06 -13.22 6.07
C ASP A 185 -12.64 -12.69 4.70
N LEU A 186 -11.65 -13.33 4.06
CA LEU A 186 -11.19 -13.02 2.70
C LEU A 186 -12.00 -13.74 1.62
N LEU A 187 -12.75 -14.79 1.98
CA LEU A 187 -13.50 -15.60 1.02
C LEU A 187 -14.63 -14.84 0.30
N PRO A 188 -15.40 -13.95 0.94
CA PRO A 188 -16.41 -13.16 0.24
C PRO A 188 -15.82 -12.31 -0.89
N TYR A 189 -14.72 -11.61 -0.62
CA TYR A 189 -14.01 -10.80 -1.62
C TYR A 189 -13.57 -11.60 -2.84
N ARG A 190 -13.13 -12.85 -2.63
CA ARG A 190 -12.72 -13.76 -3.71
C ARG A 190 -13.86 -14.28 -4.56
N LYS A 191 -15.08 -14.30 -4.03
CA LYS A 191 -16.28 -14.65 -4.79
C LYS A 191 -16.78 -13.46 -5.60
N GLU A 192 -16.59 -12.26 -5.07
CA GLU A 192 -17.15 -11.03 -5.61
C GLU A 192 -16.25 -10.36 -6.67
N PHE A 193 -14.92 -10.49 -6.52
CA PHE A 193 -13.95 -9.88 -7.43
C PHE A 193 -13.15 -10.90 -8.22
N ASP A 194 -12.80 -10.52 -9.45
CA ASP A 194 -11.76 -11.20 -10.20
C ASP A 194 -10.45 -11.19 -9.40
N ILE A 195 -9.76 -12.34 -9.36
CA ILE A 195 -8.54 -12.49 -8.57
C ILE A 195 -7.42 -11.53 -9.01
N SER A 196 -7.43 -11.08 -10.26
CA SER A 196 -6.49 -10.06 -10.76
C SER A 196 -6.67 -8.69 -10.12
N ARG A 197 -7.79 -8.45 -9.40
CA ARG A 197 -8.09 -7.19 -8.72
C ARG A 197 -7.72 -7.17 -7.26
N ILE A 198 -7.21 -8.26 -6.70
CA ILE A 198 -6.78 -8.35 -5.30
C ILE A 198 -5.36 -8.89 -5.22
N TYR A 199 -4.46 -8.06 -4.72
CA TYR A 199 -3.09 -8.40 -4.36
C TYR A 199 -3.02 -8.72 -2.86
N TYR A 200 -2.17 -9.69 -2.50
CA TYR A 200 -1.99 -10.11 -1.12
C TYR A 200 -0.55 -9.86 -0.69
N ASP A 201 -0.37 -8.96 0.25
CA ASP A 201 0.88 -8.65 0.93
C ASP A 201 0.90 -9.30 2.31
N LEU A 202 0.88 -10.63 2.30
CA LEU A 202 0.81 -11.48 3.51
C LEU A 202 2.11 -12.30 3.69
N PRO A 203 2.42 -12.83 4.87
CA PRO A 203 3.45 -13.86 5.04
C PRO A 203 3.20 -15.09 4.14
N ASP A 204 4.27 -15.77 3.71
CA ASP A 204 4.19 -16.91 2.77
C ASP A 204 3.32 -18.06 3.27
N SER A 205 3.33 -18.33 4.59
CA SER A 205 2.48 -19.35 5.21
C SER A 205 0.99 -19.05 4.98
N GLN A 206 0.57 -17.81 5.22
CA GLN A 206 -0.81 -17.36 5.04
C GLN A 206 -1.20 -17.30 3.56
N ARG A 207 -0.28 -16.88 2.66
CA ARG A 207 -0.53 -16.93 1.21
C ARG A 207 -0.76 -18.36 0.72
N THR A 208 0.02 -19.30 1.23
CA THR A 208 -0.07 -20.72 0.87
C THR A 208 -1.40 -21.31 1.31
N GLU A 209 -1.76 -21.14 2.59
CA GLU A 209 -3.04 -21.61 3.12
C GLU A 209 -4.23 -21.02 2.36
N LEU A 210 -4.17 -19.72 2.10
CA LEU A 210 -5.18 -19.02 1.33
C LEU A 210 -5.28 -19.54 -0.11
N SER A 211 -4.18 -20.02 -0.71
CA SER A 211 -4.21 -20.67 -2.04
C SER A 211 -4.84 -22.07 -2.00
N MET A 212 -4.64 -22.82 -0.91
CA MET A 212 -5.17 -24.18 -0.70
C MET A 212 -6.67 -24.21 -0.43
N THR A 213 -7.24 -23.21 0.27
CA THR A 213 -8.70 -23.10 0.50
C THR A 213 -9.52 -23.02 -0.80
N ARG A 214 -8.85 -22.85 -1.95
CA ARG A 214 -9.44 -22.83 -3.28
C ARG A 214 -9.68 -24.22 -3.86
N GLN A 215 -8.87 -25.22 -3.47
CA GLN A 215 -8.94 -26.58 -4.03
C GLN A 215 -10.06 -27.44 -3.43
N ASP A 216 -10.49 -27.14 -2.20
CA ASP A 216 -11.52 -27.92 -1.50
C ASP A 216 -12.97 -27.60 -1.92
N LYS A 217 -13.19 -26.77 -2.96
CA LYS A 217 -14.53 -26.42 -3.48
C LYS A 217 -14.85 -26.99 -4.85
N HIS A 218 -14.07 -27.95 -5.33
CA HIS A 218 -14.40 -28.78 -6.49
C HIS A 218 -14.54 -30.25 -6.08
N ILE A 219 -15.59 -30.55 -5.30
CA ILE A 219 -16.18 -31.89 -5.19
C ILE A 219 -17.69 -31.73 -5.28
#